data_AF-A0A954D6Z5-F1
#
_entry.id   AF-A0A954D6Z5-F1
#
_cell.length_a   1.000
_cell.length_b   1.000
_cell.length_c   1.000
_cell.angle_alpha   90.00
_cell.angle_beta   90.00
_cell.angle_gamma   90.00
#
_symmetry.space_group_name_H-M   'P 1'
#
loop_
_entity.id
_entity.type
_entity.pdbx_description
1 polymer ?
#
loop_
_entity_poly.entity_id
_entity_poly.type
_entity_poly.pdbx_seq_one_letter_code
_entity_poly.pdbx_strand_id
1 'polypeptide(L)' 'HVERVLEDAHWNISQAARLLNVDRKTVYHKIRQYGLRKEEAGG' A
#
# COMPACT_ATOMS: atom_id res chain seq x y z
N HIS A 1 -2.62 -7.46 -5.54
CA HIS A 1 -1.38 -7.87 -4.85
C HIS A 1 -0.87 -6.77 -3.93
N VAL A 2 -0.50 -5.58 -4.44
CA VAL A 2 -0.04 -4.46 -3.59
C VAL A 2 -1.13 -3.97 -2.62
N GLU A 3 -2.39 -3.93 -3.03
CA GLU A 3 -3.54 -3.57 -2.18
C GLU A 3 -3.67 -4.47 -0.95
N ARG A 4 -3.75 -5.80 -1.13
CA ARG A 4 -3.78 -6.75 0.00
C ARG A 4 -2.61 -6.57 0.97
N VAL A 5 -1.39 -6.36 0.46
CA VAL A 5 -0.23 -6.12 1.32
C VAL A 5 -0.33 -4.78 2.05
N LEU A 6 -0.95 -3.77 1.45
CA LEU A 6 -1.27 -2.51 2.14
C LEU A 6 -2.33 -2.74 3.21
N GLU A 7 -3.36 -3.54 2.96
CA GLU A 7 -4.38 -3.89 3.95
C GLU A 7 -3.82 -4.71 5.11
N ASP A 8 -3.05 -5.76 4.84
CA ASP A 8 -2.33 -6.57 5.85
C ASP A 8 -1.38 -5.69 6.70
N ALA A 9 -0.71 -4.74 6.05
CA ALA A 9 0.13 -3.75 6.71
C ALA A 9 -0.67 -2.60 7.36
N HIS A 10 -2.02 -2.65 7.38
CA HIS A 10 -2.88 -1.59 7.93
C HIS A 10 -2.55 -0.20 7.35
N TRP A 11 -2.27 -0.15 6.05
CA TRP A 11 -1.82 1.02 5.30
C TRP A 11 -0.51 1.64 5.81
N ASN A 12 0.27 0.91 6.61
CA ASN A 12 1.59 1.32 7.02
C ASN A 12 2.60 1.13 5.88
N ILE A 13 2.91 2.22 5.19
CA ILE A 13 3.80 2.23 4.02
C ILE A 13 5.19 1.66 4.34
N SER A 14 5.69 1.85 5.56
CA SER A 14 7.01 1.32 5.96
C SER A 14 6.98 -0.20 6.13
N GLN A 15 5.88 -0.73 6.67
CA GLN A 15 5.68 -2.17 6.80
C GLN A 15 5.38 -2.82 5.46
N ALA A 16 4.52 -2.22 4.63
CA ALA A 16 4.25 -2.67 3.27
C ALA A 16 5.53 -2.68 2.41
N ALA A 17 6.39 -1.67 2.54
CA ALA A 17 7.69 -1.62 1.87
C ALA A 17 8.59 -2.80 2.27
N ARG A 18 8.63 -3.14 3.57
CA ARG A 18 9.37 -4.31 4.08
C ARG A 18 8.79 -5.62 3.55
N LEU A 19 7.47 -5.77 3.55
CA LEU A 19 6.79 -6.99 3.06
C LEU A 19 6.97 -7.17 1.55
N LEU A 20 6.96 -6.09 0.78
CA LEU A 20 7.18 -6.09 -0.66
C LEU A 20 8.67 -6.09 -1.05
N ASN A 21 9.57 -5.96 -0.06
CA ASN A 21 11.02 -5.81 -0.26
C ASN A 21 11.39 -4.72 -1.28
N VAL A 22 10.75 -3.56 -1.15
CA VAL A 22 10.97 -2.37 -1.99
C VAL A 22 11.15 -1.13 -1.14
N ASP A 23 11.60 -0.04 -1.75
CA ASP A 23 11.63 1.25 -1.07
C ASP A 23 10.21 1.83 -0.89
N ARG A 24 10.05 2.64 0.16
CA ARG A 24 8.80 3.37 0.44
C ARG A 24 8.34 4.22 -0.74
N LYS A 25 9.26 4.85 -1.49
CA LYS A 25 8.94 5.62 -2.70
C LYS A 25 8.29 4.74 -3.77
N THR A 26 8.75 3.50 -3.93
CA THR A 26 8.16 2.54 -4.87
C THR A 26 6.75 2.16 -4.45
N VAL A 27 6.49 2.01 -3.15
CA VAL A 27 5.13 1.78 -2.64
C VAL A 27 4.22 2.97 -2.96
N TYR A 28 4.65 4.21 -2.69
CA TYR A 28 3.89 5.41 -3.06
C TYR A 28 3.64 5.52 -4.57
N HIS A 29 4.63 5.21 -5.39
CA HIS A 29 4.49 5.23 -6.84
C HIS A 29 3.46 4.19 -7.29
N LYS A 30 3.50 2.98 -6.75
CA LYS A 30 2.49 1.95 -7.02
C LYS A 30 1.09 2.40 -6.58
N ILE A 31 0.94 2.95 -5.37
CA ILE A 31 -0.34 3.49 -4.88
C ILE A 31 -0.91 4.52 -5.86
N ARG A 32 -0.07 5.47 -6.30
CA ARG A 32 -0.45 6.52 -7.25
C ARG A 32 -0.76 5.97 -8.64
N GLN A 33 0.07 5.07 -9.14
CA GLN A 33 -0.05 4.48 -10.48
C GLN A 33 -1.29 3.60 -10.61
N TYR A 34 -1.61 2.84 -9.56
CA TYR A 34 -2.77 1.95 -9.52
C TYR A 34 -4.02 2.63 -8.95
N GLY A 35 -3.93 3.89 -8.54
CA GLY A 35 -5.04 4.62 -7.94
C GLY A 35 -5.55 4.00 -6.64
N LEU A 36 -4.72 3.25 -5.92
CA LEU A 36 -5.10 2.58 -4.68
C LEU A 36 -5.47 3.62 -3.64
N ARG A 37 -6.63 3.45 -3.03
CA ARG A 37 -7.10 4.27 -1.93
C ARG A 37 -7.42 3.35 -0.79
N LYS A 38 -7.19 3.82 0.44
CA LYS A 38 -7.80 3.20 1.60
C LYS A 38 -9.29 3.33 1.36
N GLU A 39 -9.92 2.25 0.92
CA GLU A 39 -11.36 2.16 0.88
C GLU A 39 -11.76 2.27 2.35
N GLU A 40 -12.03 3.51 2.78
CA GLU A 40 -12.67 3.77 4.04
C GLU A 40 -14.00 3.03 3.92
N ALA A 41 -14.11 1.85 4.53
CA ALA A 41 -15.37 1.14 4.65
C ALA A 41 -16.37 2.10 5.29
N GLY A 42 -17.22 2.70 4.45
CA GLY A 42 -18.13 3.78 4.82
C GLY A 42 -18.92 4.20 3.59
N GLY A 43 -20.03 3.51 3.34
CA GLY A 43 -21.18 4.13 2.69
C GLY A 43 -21.82 5.20 3.56
#